data_AF-A0A397SFG0-F1
#
_entry.id   AF-A0A397SFG0-F1
#
_cell.length_a   1.000
_cell.length_b   1.000
_cell.length_c   1.000
_cell.angle_alpha   90.00
_cell.angle_beta   90.00
_cell.angle_gamma   90.00
#
_symmetry.space_group_name_H-M   'P 1'
#
loop_
_entity.id
_entity.type
_entity.pdbx_description
1 polymer ?
#
loop_
_entity_poly.entity_id
_entity_poly.type
_entity_poly.pdbx_seq_one_letter_code
_entity_poly.pdbx_strand_id
1 'polypeptide(L)'
;MVNAQQYIEQNYHKNFTEIIAREKDLGGHLDLSSYHNLKLINFSKNPKLTNLKLGYSPFLIVLSVVCTGIIDFSFLLNTPKVNEVHLPRQIGVGLHNSNEVARVIQSLAQASQIQLNQSKAKDMEIKTLKTTNQQQNTQLQELSSILFPNNSYNFTNIKAEVKKFKIQELTPQVRVKRTEFERLINNAINKVESNFTGIIDLLCQNKKQIDDEKNKDPLIQAHLKGQLIAYQNILQTKLTQEELKRILDKQTELSQLEMHLENLQK
;
A
#
# COMPACT_ATOMS: atom_id res chain seq x y z
N MET A 1 35.18 -47.85 41.67
CA MET A 1 34.56 -47.02 40.61
C MET A 1 34.71 -47.76 39.31
N VAL A 2 33.59 -48.12 38.71
CA VAL A 2 33.53 -48.84 37.44
C VAL A 2 33.22 -47.82 36.33
N ASN A 3 33.99 -47.82 35.24
CA ASN A 3 33.66 -46.97 34.09
C ASN A 3 32.32 -47.41 33.49
N ALA A 4 31.36 -46.48 33.40
CA ALA A 4 29.99 -46.80 32.97
C ALA A 4 29.95 -47.35 31.54
N GLN A 5 30.63 -46.71 30.59
CA GLN A 5 30.65 -47.14 29.19
C GLN A 5 31.22 -48.56 29.05
N GLN A 6 32.40 -48.80 29.64
CA GLN A 6 33.08 -50.08 29.56
C GLN A 6 32.24 -51.20 30.20
N TYR A 7 31.58 -50.93 31.33
CA TYR A 7 30.67 -51.89 31.95
C TYR A 7 29.51 -52.24 31.04
N ILE A 8 28.89 -51.25 30.39
CA ILE A 8 27.75 -51.51 29.51
C ILE A 8 28.17 -52.30 28.26
N GLU A 9 29.28 -51.96 27.64
CA GLU A 9 29.78 -52.67 26.47
C GLU A 9 30.16 -54.13 26.76
N GLN A 10 30.67 -54.41 27.97
CA GLN A 10 31.03 -55.76 28.39
C GLN A 10 29.83 -56.64 28.77
N ASN A 11 28.75 -56.03 29.29
CA ASN A 11 27.64 -56.77 29.88
C ASN A 11 26.36 -56.73 29.03
N TYR A 12 26.26 -55.82 28.05
CA TYR A 12 25.07 -55.63 27.22
C TYR A 12 25.43 -55.47 25.74
N HIS A 13 25.08 -56.46 24.93
CA HIS A 13 25.01 -56.36 23.47
C HIS A 13 24.03 -55.29 22.98
N LYS A 14 24.32 -54.68 21.82
CA LYS A 14 23.53 -53.59 21.21
C LYS A 14 22.07 -53.95 20.89
N ASN A 15 21.75 -55.24 20.80
CA ASN A 15 20.40 -55.73 20.50
C ASN A 15 19.55 -55.97 21.75
N PHE A 16 20.08 -55.80 22.96
CA PHE A 16 19.27 -55.93 24.17
C PHE A 16 18.15 -54.89 24.20
N THR A 17 17.02 -55.33 24.75
CA THR A 17 15.86 -54.47 24.98
C THR A 17 15.86 -53.86 26.38
N GLU A 18 16.72 -54.33 27.28
CA GLU A 18 16.73 -53.88 28.67
C GLU A 18 18.16 -53.75 29.19
N ILE A 19 18.42 -52.68 29.91
CA ILE A 19 19.68 -52.47 30.63
C ILE A 19 19.36 -52.18 32.08
N ILE A 20 19.84 -53.04 32.99
CA ILE A 20 19.61 -52.93 34.43
C ILE A 20 20.94 -53.04 35.16
N ALA A 21 21.52 -51.89 35.53
CA ALA A 21 22.76 -51.84 36.30
C ALA A 21 22.53 -51.08 37.60
N ARG A 22 22.16 -51.83 38.65
CA ARG A 22 21.92 -51.30 40.00
C ARG A 22 23.14 -51.49 40.89
N GLU A 23 23.49 -50.46 41.67
CA GLU A 23 24.55 -50.53 42.69
C GLU A 23 25.90 -51.05 42.16
N LYS A 24 26.28 -50.65 40.93
CA LYS A 24 27.52 -51.12 40.29
C LYS A 24 28.69 -50.16 40.47
N ASP A 25 28.52 -49.09 41.26
CA ASP A 25 29.48 -48.00 41.40
C ASP A 25 29.89 -47.42 40.03
N LEU A 26 28.93 -47.34 39.10
CA LEU A 26 29.16 -46.79 37.75
C LEU A 26 29.51 -45.30 37.85
N GLY A 27 30.57 -44.91 37.15
CA GLY A 27 31.07 -43.55 37.10
C GLY A 27 31.26 -43.03 35.68
N GLY A 28 31.13 -41.71 35.53
CA GLY A 28 31.50 -40.99 34.30
C GLY A 28 30.34 -40.80 33.31
N HIS A 29 30.71 -40.76 32.02
CA HIS A 29 29.80 -40.57 30.90
C HIS A 29 29.36 -41.93 30.34
N LEU A 30 28.08 -42.03 29.97
CA LEU A 30 27.53 -43.21 29.32
C LEU A 30 26.80 -42.80 28.04
N ASP A 31 27.25 -43.32 26.89
CA ASP A 31 26.62 -43.13 25.59
C ASP A 31 25.94 -44.42 25.13
N LEU A 32 24.61 -44.41 25.14
CA LEU A 32 23.78 -45.51 24.64
C LEU A 32 23.22 -45.23 23.24
N SER A 33 23.79 -44.29 22.47
CA SER A 33 23.26 -43.91 21.16
C SER A 33 23.17 -45.05 20.16
N SER A 34 23.98 -46.10 20.32
CA SER A 34 23.93 -47.31 19.47
C SER A 34 22.93 -48.38 19.91
N TYR A 35 22.19 -48.16 21.00
CA TYR A 35 21.25 -49.13 21.57
C TYR A 35 19.80 -48.77 21.20
N HIS A 36 19.46 -48.92 19.91
CA HIS A 36 18.18 -48.44 19.37
C HIS A 36 16.93 -49.23 19.84
N ASN A 37 17.12 -50.46 20.33
CA ASN A 37 16.03 -51.38 20.68
C ASN A 37 15.64 -51.36 22.16
N LEU A 38 16.21 -50.45 22.96
CA LEU A 38 15.94 -50.38 24.38
C LEU A 38 14.47 -50.02 24.65
N LYS A 39 13.86 -50.81 25.53
CA LYS A 39 12.53 -50.65 26.13
C LYS A 39 12.61 -50.21 27.58
N LEU A 40 13.65 -50.67 28.29
CA LEU A 40 13.85 -50.37 29.71
C LEU A 40 15.31 -50.02 30.00
N ILE A 41 15.52 -48.94 30.75
CA ILE A 41 16.81 -48.57 31.33
C ILE A 41 16.64 -48.37 32.84
N ASN A 42 17.51 -48.99 33.64
CA ASN A 42 17.54 -48.82 35.09
C ASN A 42 18.97 -48.74 35.62
N PHE A 43 19.41 -47.53 35.96
CA PHE A 43 20.73 -47.21 36.52
C PHE A 43 20.66 -46.79 37.99
N SER A 44 19.78 -47.41 38.78
CA SER A 44 19.57 -46.99 40.17
C SER A 44 20.80 -47.17 41.07
N LYS A 45 20.99 -46.22 41.99
CA LYS A 45 22.06 -46.22 43.02
C LYS A 45 23.49 -46.25 42.43
N ASN A 46 23.73 -45.42 41.41
CA ASN A 46 25.07 -45.15 40.85
C ASN A 46 25.39 -43.66 40.96
N PRO A 47 25.76 -43.15 42.15
CA PRO A 47 25.88 -41.70 42.39
C PRO A 47 26.99 -41.02 41.57
N LYS A 48 27.96 -41.78 41.06
CA LYS A 48 29.08 -41.28 40.23
C LYS A 48 28.75 -41.23 38.74
N LEU A 49 27.60 -41.77 38.31
CA LEU A 49 27.13 -41.66 36.93
C LEU A 49 26.54 -40.27 36.74
N THR A 50 27.23 -39.42 35.97
CA THR A 50 26.92 -37.98 35.89
C THR A 50 26.34 -37.58 34.53
N ASN A 51 26.50 -38.41 33.50
CA ASN A 51 26.02 -38.09 32.16
C ASN A 51 25.50 -39.34 31.45
N LEU A 52 24.32 -39.21 30.84
CA LEU A 52 23.70 -40.21 30.00
C LEU A 52 23.34 -39.56 28.67
N LYS A 53 23.79 -40.18 27.57
CA LYS A 53 23.41 -39.79 26.22
C LYS A 53 22.60 -40.92 25.58
N LEU A 54 21.42 -40.56 25.07
CA LEU A 54 20.58 -41.46 24.28
C LEU A 54 20.48 -40.91 22.87
N GLY A 55 20.64 -41.80 21.89
CA GLY A 55 20.25 -41.56 20.51
C GLY A 55 18.72 -41.67 20.37
N TYR A 56 18.22 -41.67 19.13
CA TYR A 56 16.81 -41.90 18.89
C TYR A 56 16.41 -43.32 19.37
N SER A 57 15.61 -43.39 20.43
CA SER A 57 15.17 -44.63 21.06
C SER A 57 13.63 -44.71 21.04
N PRO A 58 13.04 -45.08 19.89
CA PRO A 58 11.60 -45.04 19.69
C PRO A 58 10.82 -46.10 20.49
N PHE A 59 11.53 -47.05 21.10
CA PHE A 59 10.93 -48.15 21.86
C PHE A 59 11.10 -48.03 23.37
N LEU A 60 11.82 -47.01 23.86
CA LEU A 60 12.07 -46.84 25.29
C LEU A 60 10.76 -46.43 25.97
N ILE A 61 10.35 -47.21 26.97
CA ILE A 61 9.09 -47.03 27.70
C ILE A 61 9.38 -46.61 29.14
N VAL A 62 10.38 -47.24 29.76
CA VAL A 62 10.74 -47.03 31.16
C VAL A 62 12.20 -46.58 31.27
N LEU A 63 12.42 -45.44 31.92
CA LEU A 63 13.74 -44.93 32.24
C LEU A 63 13.85 -44.64 33.74
N SER A 64 14.78 -45.30 34.42
CA SER A 64 15.06 -45.07 35.83
C SER A 64 16.54 -44.76 36.04
N VAL A 65 16.81 -43.57 36.57
CA VAL A 65 18.16 -43.08 36.91
C VAL A 65 18.22 -42.59 38.36
N VAL A 66 17.43 -43.22 39.23
CA VAL A 66 17.30 -42.85 40.65
C VAL A 66 18.64 -42.96 41.38
N CYS A 67 18.96 -42.00 42.25
CA CYS A 67 20.23 -41.97 42.99
C CYS A 67 21.47 -42.01 42.07
N THR A 68 21.41 -41.32 40.93
CA THR A 68 22.57 -40.99 40.08
C THR A 68 22.94 -39.51 40.21
N GLY A 69 24.06 -39.10 39.64
CA GLY A 69 24.50 -37.70 39.53
C GLY A 69 24.11 -37.03 38.21
N ILE A 70 23.17 -37.62 37.45
CA ILE A 70 22.72 -37.09 36.16
C ILE A 70 21.87 -35.83 36.39
N ILE A 71 22.25 -34.73 35.75
CA ILE A 71 21.54 -33.44 35.84
C ILE A 71 20.99 -32.94 34.50
N ASP A 72 21.50 -33.48 33.39
CA ASP A 72 21.05 -33.16 32.03
C ASP A 72 20.08 -34.25 31.55
N PHE A 73 18.83 -33.85 31.28
CA PHE A 73 17.76 -34.72 30.79
C PHE A 73 17.36 -34.40 29.34
N SER A 74 18.19 -33.65 28.60
CA SER A 74 17.97 -33.33 27.19
C SER A 74 17.78 -34.57 26.31
N PHE A 75 18.35 -35.70 26.70
CA PHE A 75 18.15 -36.99 26.03
C PHE A 75 16.69 -37.45 25.97
N LEU A 76 15.79 -36.95 26.85
CA LEU A 76 14.36 -37.27 26.82
C LEU A 76 13.70 -36.81 25.50
N LEU A 77 14.28 -35.82 24.83
CA LEU A 77 13.82 -35.37 23.51
C LEU A 77 13.96 -36.46 22.44
N ASN A 78 14.86 -37.42 22.64
CA ASN A 78 15.11 -38.52 21.71
C ASN A 78 14.31 -39.80 22.04
N THR A 79 13.44 -39.76 23.06
CA THR A 79 12.74 -40.94 23.59
C THR A 79 11.21 -40.74 23.57
N PRO A 80 10.58 -40.78 22.39
CA PRO A 80 9.20 -40.31 22.20
C PRO A 80 8.12 -41.18 22.85
N LYS A 81 8.44 -42.39 23.30
CA LYS A 81 7.49 -43.34 23.90
C LYS A 81 7.72 -43.60 25.40
N VAL A 82 8.61 -42.84 26.03
CA VAL A 82 8.88 -43.00 27.45
C VAL A 82 7.67 -42.50 28.23
N ASN A 83 7.05 -43.43 28.96
CA ASN A 83 5.83 -43.19 29.74
C ASN A 83 6.12 -43.14 31.24
N GLU A 84 7.24 -43.72 31.65
CA GLU A 84 7.64 -43.83 33.04
C GLU A 84 9.10 -43.37 33.20
N VAL A 85 9.30 -42.25 33.90
CA VAL A 85 10.64 -41.70 34.18
C VAL A 85 10.83 -41.61 35.67
N HIS A 86 11.92 -42.16 36.19
CA HIS A 86 12.33 -41.99 37.59
C HIS A 86 13.65 -41.22 37.64
N LEU A 87 13.57 -39.97 38.11
CA LEU A 87 14.70 -39.03 38.13
C LEU A 87 15.51 -39.11 39.44
N PRO A 88 16.74 -38.59 39.48
CA PRO A 88 17.53 -38.52 40.71
C PRO A 88 16.88 -37.59 41.74
N ARG A 89 16.92 -38.00 43.02
CA ARG A 89 16.24 -37.32 44.16
C ARG A 89 16.83 -35.95 44.53
N GLN A 90 17.86 -35.46 43.82
CA GLN A 90 18.58 -34.23 44.15
C GLN A 90 17.89 -32.93 43.68
N ILE A 91 16.76 -33.02 42.96
CA ILE A 91 15.94 -31.83 42.65
C ILE A 91 15.07 -31.54 43.89
N GLY A 92 15.60 -30.73 44.80
CA GLY A 92 15.01 -30.36 46.10
C GLY A 92 13.81 -29.42 46.01
N VAL A 93 12.74 -29.83 45.32
CA VAL A 93 11.41 -29.20 45.40
C VAL A 93 10.40 -30.35 45.51
N GLY A 94 9.51 -30.28 46.50
CA GLY A 94 8.71 -31.41 46.99
C GLY A 94 8.06 -32.29 45.92
N LEU A 95 8.01 -33.60 46.17
CA LEU A 95 7.18 -34.64 45.53
C LEU A 95 6.42 -34.21 44.25
N HIS A 96 7.12 -33.88 43.17
CA HIS A 96 6.52 -33.69 41.86
C HIS A 96 6.75 -34.94 41.02
N ASN A 97 5.65 -35.43 40.46
CA ASN A 97 5.54 -36.64 39.65
C ASN A 97 6.44 -36.51 38.42
N SER A 98 7.56 -37.23 38.38
CA SER A 98 8.55 -37.19 37.29
C SER A 98 7.94 -37.51 35.91
N ASN A 99 6.80 -38.19 35.88
CA ASN A 99 6.02 -38.41 34.66
C ASN A 99 5.35 -37.13 34.13
N GLU A 100 4.97 -36.19 35.00
CA GLU A 100 4.43 -34.89 34.61
C GLU A 100 5.50 -34.03 33.93
N VAL A 101 6.73 -34.04 34.45
CA VAL A 101 7.87 -33.33 33.85
C VAL A 101 8.16 -33.87 32.44
N ALA A 102 8.20 -35.19 32.27
CA ALA A 102 8.43 -35.82 30.96
C ALA A 102 7.31 -35.47 29.96
N ARG A 103 6.04 -35.50 30.39
CA ARG A 103 4.90 -35.09 29.56
C ARG A 103 4.99 -33.63 29.14
N VAL A 104 5.32 -32.74 30.08
CA VAL A 104 5.47 -31.31 29.80
C VAL A 104 6.56 -31.07 28.75
N ILE A 105 7.73 -31.70 28.90
CA ILE A 105 8.83 -31.60 27.91
C ILE A 105 8.39 -32.09 26.52
N GLN A 106 7.66 -33.21 26.43
CA GLN A 106 7.14 -33.70 25.15
C GLN A 106 6.12 -32.74 24.52
N SER A 107 5.19 -32.22 25.31
CA SER A 107 4.20 -31.24 24.83
C SER A 107 4.88 -29.96 24.31
N LEU A 108 5.91 -29.47 25.00
CA LEU A 108 6.71 -28.32 24.58
C LEU A 108 7.46 -28.57 23.25
N ALA A 109 8.04 -29.76 23.09
CA ALA A 109 8.72 -30.14 21.85
C ALA A 109 7.76 -30.21 20.66
N GLN A 110 6.58 -30.79 20.84
CA GLN A 110 5.55 -30.87 19.80
C GLN A 110 5.03 -29.48 19.41
N ALA A 111 4.74 -28.62 20.38
CA ALA A 111 4.29 -27.26 20.14
C ALA A 111 5.34 -26.46 19.34
N SER A 112 6.62 -26.60 19.70
CA SER A 112 7.72 -25.94 19.00
C SER A 112 7.83 -26.39 17.53
N GLN A 113 7.66 -27.69 17.26
CA GLN A 113 7.71 -28.22 15.90
C GLN A 113 6.52 -27.74 15.05
N ILE A 114 5.32 -27.67 15.63
CA ILE A 114 4.13 -27.14 14.96
C ILE A 114 4.35 -25.67 14.58
N GLN A 115 4.87 -24.87 15.52
CA GLN A 115 5.14 -23.45 15.29
C GLN A 115 6.19 -23.25 14.19
N LEU A 116 7.25 -24.07 14.15
CA LEU A 116 8.25 -24.03 13.10
C LEU A 116 7.67 -24.34 11.71
N ASN A 117 6.81 -25.35 11.62
CA ASN A 117 6.17 -25.72 10.35
C ASN A 117 5.21 -24.63 9.87
N GLN A 118 4.46 -24.01 10.79
CA GLN A 118 3.60 -22.87 10.46
C GLN A 118 4.41 -21.66 9.97
N SER A 119 5.56 -21.37 10.58
CA SER A 119 6.45 -20.29 10.11
C SER A 119 6.93 -20.53 8.69
N LYS A 120 7.40 -21.74 8.39
CA LYS A 120 7.86 -22.10 7.04
C LYS A 120 6.77 -22.00 5.98
N ALA A 121 5.53 -22.37 6.32
CA ALA A 121 4.39 -22.23 5.43
C ALA A 121 4.11 -20.75 5.11
N LYS A 122 4.12 -19.88 6.13
CA LYS A 122 3.94 -18.43 5.96
C LYS A 122 5.05 -17.80 5.11
N ASP A 123 6.30 -18.22 5.30
CA ASP A 123 7.42 -17.72 4.49
C ASP A 123 7.27 -18.07 3.00
N MET A 124 6.76 -19.26 2.71
CA MET A 124 6.48 -19.71 1.34
C MET A 124 5.34 -18.91 0.71
N GLU A 125 4.29 -18.62 1.47
CA GLU A 125 3.16 -17.80 1.05
C GLU A 125 3.59 -16.35 0.74
N ILE A 126 4.38 -15.74 1.63
CA ILE A 126 4.94 -14.39 1.43
C ILE A 126 5.80 -14.33 0.16
N LYS A 127 6.64 -15.35 -0.06
CA LYS A 127 7.47 -15.42 -1.27
C LYS A 127 6.62 -15.50 -2.54
N THR A 128 5.52 -16.26 -2.48
CA THR A 128 4.59 -16.41 -3.61
C THR A 128 3.88 -15.08 -3.89
N LEU A 129 3.32 -14.45 -2.86
CA LEU A 129 2.66 -13.14 -2.97
C LEU A 129 3.60 -12.05 -3.50
N LYS A 130 4.85 -12.00 -3.05
CA LYS A 130 5.85 -11.05 -3.58
C LYS A 130 6.10 -11.25 -5.07
N THR A 131 6.22 -12.50 -5.50
CA THR A 131 6.46 -12.83 -6.91
C THR A 131 5.25 -12.44 -7.77
N THR A 132 4.04 -12.79 -7.34
CA THR A 132 2.80 -12.42 -8.05
C THR A 132 2.63 -10.90 -8.12
N ASN A 133 2.89 -10.18 -7.02
CA ASN A 133 2.77 -8.72 -6.99
C ASN A 133 3.79 -8.05 -7.93
N GLN A 134 5.04 -8.53 -7.96
CA GLN A 134 6.05 -8.06 -8.92
C GLN A 134 5.62 -8.28 -10.37
N GLN A 135 5.05 -9.45 -10.68
CA GLN A 135 4.56 -9.75 -12.03
C GLN A 135 3.39 -8.84 -12.43
N GLN A 136 2.41 -8.66 -11.54
CA GLN A 136 1.29 -7.74 -11.77
C GLN A 136 1.76 -6.30 -11.97
N ASN A 137 2.73 -5.85 -11.16
CA ASN A 137 3.28 -4.50 -11.29
C ASN A 137 4.00 -4.30 -12.63
N THR A 138 4.72 -5.33 -13.11
CA THR A 138 5.36 -5.31 -14.43
C THR A 138 4.31 -5.22 -15.55
N GLN A 139 3.25 -6.04 -15.49
CA GLN A 139 2.15 -5.99 -16.46
C GLN A 139 1.42 -4.63 -16.46
N LEU A 140 1.23 -4.03 -15.29
CA LEU A 140 0.66 -2.69 -15.18
C LEU A 140 1.57 -1.61 -15.79
N GLN A 141 2.88 -1.73 -15.59
CA GLN A 141 3.85 -0.82 -16.22
C GLN A 141 3.85 -0.96 -17.74
N GLU A 142 3.80 -2.19 -18.27
CA GLU A 142 3.69 -2.44 -19.70
C GLU A 142 2.40 -1.85 -20.27
N LEU A 143 1.24 -2.13 -19.65
CA LEU A 143 -0.04 -1.54 -20.05
C LEU A 143 -0.01 -0.01 -20.00
N SER A 144 0.57 0.56 -18.94
CA SER A 144 0.73 2.01 -18.81
C SER A 144 1.60 2.57 -19.94
N SER A 145 2.67 1.88 -20.35
CA SER A 145 3.53 2.34 -21.43
C SER A 145 2.85 2.28 -22.82
N ILE A 146 1.95 1.31 -23.02
CA ILE A 146 1.16 1.18 -24.26
C ILE A 146 0.09 2.28 -24.34
N LEU A 147 -0.63 2.51 -23.24
CA LEU A 147 -1.70 3.51 -23.19
C LEU A 147 -1.16 4.94 -23.12
N PHE A 148 0.01 5.11 -22.53
CA PHE A 148 0.66 6.40 -22.29
C PHE A 148 2.12 6.39 -22.75
N PRO A 149 2.38 6.24 -24.07
CA PRO A 149 3.74 6.11 -24.61
C PRO A 149 4.64 7.33 -24.38
N ASN A 150 4.04 8.48 -24.07
CA ASN A 150 4.73 9.67 -23.61
C ASN A 150 4.42 9.88 -22.12
N ASN A 151 5.41 9.63 -21.26
CA ASN A 151 5.41 9.81 -19.81
C ASN A 151 4.45 10.89 -19.27
N SER A 152 3.93 10.64 -18.06
CA SER A 152 3.01 11.47 -17.25
C SER A 152 2.52 12.73 -17.96
N TYR A 153 1.28 12.72 -18.43
CA TYR A 153 0.62 13.92 -18.91
C TYR A 153 0.77 15.03 -17.88
N ASN A 154 1.66 15.96 -18.18
CA ASN A 154 1.81 17.15 -17.36
C ASN A 154 0.58 18.00 -17.66
N PHE A 155 -0.47 17.82 -16.85
CA PHE A 155 -1.72 18.55 -16.99
C PHE A 155 -1.50 20.06 -16.99
N THR A 156 -0.45 20.56 -16.33
CA THR A 156 -0.05 21.97 -16.40
C THR A 156 0.40 22.34 -17.82
N ASN A 157 1.24 21.52 -18.45
CA ASN A 157 1.68 21.74 -19.83
C ASN A 157 0.50 21.62 -20.83
N ILE A 158 -0.36 20.62 -20.66
CA ILE A 158 -1.55 20.46 -21.52
C ILE A 158 -2.49 21.66 -21.35
N LYS A 159 -2.75 22.09 -20.11
CA LYS A 159 -3.57 23.27 -19.84
C LYS A 159 -2.98 24.53 -20.46
N ALA A 160 -1.66 24.70 -20.39
CA ALA A 160 -0.96 25.82 -21.02
C ALA A 160 -1.06 25.77 -22.56
N GLU A 161 -0.86 24.60 -23.17
CA GLU A 161 -0.93 24.45 -24.62
C GLU A 161 -2.37 24.63 -25.13
N VAL A 162 -3.38 24.11 -24.42
CA VAL A 162 -4.81 24.36 -24.72
C VAL A 162 -5.13 25.85 -24.62
N LYS A 163 -4.63 26.56 -23.60
CA LYS A 163 -4.81 28.01 -23.46
C LYS A 163 -4.20 28.76 -24.65
N LYS A 164 -2.98 28.39 -25.04
CA LYS A 164 -2.27 28.94 -26.20
C LYS A 164 -3.02 28.71 -27.52
N PHE A 165 -3.51 27.48 -27.75
CA PHE A 165 -4.33 27.17 -28.93
C PHE A 165 -5.59 28.01 -28.99
N LYS A 166 -6.33 28.15 -27.86
CA LYS A 166 -7.53 29.00 -27.81
C LYS A 166 -7.22 30.46 -28.14
N ILE A 167 -6.12 31.02 -27.62
CA ILE A 167 -5.70 32.40 -27.94
C ILE A 167 -5.38 32.53 -29.44
N GLN A 168 -4.63 31.58 -29.99
CA GLN A 168 -4.23 31.57 -31.40
C GLN A 168 -5.43 31.46 -32.35
N GLU A 169 -6.47 30.73 -31.97
CA GLU A 169 -7.70 30.59 -32.74
C GLU A 169 -8.62 31.81 -32.60
N LEU A 170 -8.74 32.38 -31.40
CA LEU A 170 -9.66 33.48 -31.10
C LEU A 170 -9.15 34.85 -31.58
N THR A 171 -7.84 35.08 -31.51
CA THR A 171 -7.23 36.38 -31.86
C THR A 171 -7.55 36.82 -33.30
N PRO A 172 -7.40 35.97 -34.33
CA PRO A 172 -7.78 36.32 -35.70
C PRO A 172 -9.29 36.61 -35.83
N GLN A 173 -10.14 35.86 -35.13
CA GLN A 173 -11.59 36.05 -35.17
C GLN A 173 -12.00 37.41 -34.60
N VAL A 174 -11.45 37.79 -33.43
CA VAL A 174 -11.67 39.12 -32.83
C VAL A 174 -11.24 40.21 -33.79
N ARG A 175 -10.08 40.06 -34.44
CA ARG A 175 -9.58 41.04 -35.41
C ARG A 175 -10.53 41.20 -36.60
N VAL A 176 -10.98 40.10 -37.21
CA VAL A 176 -11.92 40.13 -38.34
C VAL A 176 -13.25 40.79 -37.93
N LYS A 177 -13.80 40.40 -36.78
CA LYS A 177 -15.07 40.96 -36.27
C LYS A 177 -14.96 42.45 -35.95
N ARG A 178 -13.81 42.89 -35.42
CA ARG A 178 -13.53 44.31 -35.20
C ARG A 178 -13.52 45.09 -36.51
N THR A 179 -12.80 44.62 -37.54
CA THR A 179 -12.81 45.26 -38.86
C THR A 179 -14.22 45.30 -39.47
N GLU A 180 -15.00 44.21 -39.37
CA GLU A 180 -16.40 44.20 -39.83
C GLU A 180 -17.26 45.24 -39.12
N PHE A 181 -17.07 45.37 -37.79
CA PHE A 181 -17.80 46.31 -36.97
C PHE A 181 -17.41 47.77 -37.26
N GLU A 182 -16.12 48.08 -37.37
CA GLU A 182 -15.62 49.40 -37.77
C GLU A 182 -16.20 49.83 -39.12
N ARG A 183 -16.29 48.90 -40.08
CA ARG A 183 -16.93 49.18 -41.38
C ARG A 183 -18.42 49.49 -41.23
N LEU A 184 -19.14 48.78 -40.35
CA LEU A 184 -20.56 49.05 -40.07
C LEU A 184 -20.75 50.43 -39.44
N ILE A 185 -19.89 50.79 -38.48
CA ILE A 185 -19.91 52.12 -37.84
C ILE A 185 -19.61 53.22 -38.85
N ASN A 186 -18.57 53.06 -39.68
CA ASN A 186 -18.24 54.03 -40.72
C ASN A 186 -19.38 54.22 -41.73
N ASN A 187 -20.07 53.14 -42.11
CA ASN A 187 -21.24 53.22 -42.98
C ASN A 187 -22.40 53.98 -42.32
N ALA A 188 -22.63 53.77 -41.03
CA ALA A 188 -23.65 54.50 -40.28
C ALA A 188 -23.28 55.99 -40.13
N ILE A 189 -22.02 56.29 -39.82
CA ILE A 189 -21.48 57.65 -39.75
C ILE A 189 -21.68 58.39 -41.08
N ASN A 190 -21.40 57.75 -42.20
CA ASN A 190 -21.57 58.36 -43.53
C ASN A 190 -23.03 58.64 -43.91
N LYS A 191 -24.01 58.01 -43.23
CA LYS A 191 -25.44 58.22 -43.45
C LYS A 191 -26.03 59.30 -42.56
N VAL A 192 -25.35 59.65 -41.47
CA VAL A 192 -25.81 60.66 -40.53
C VAL A 192 -25.07 61.98 -40.75
N GLU A 193 -25.69 63.09 -40.39
CA GLU A 193 -25.00 64.38 -40.37
C GLU A 193 -23.90 64.38 -39.30
N SER A 194 -22.88 65.23 -39.44
CA SER A 194 -21.73 65.33 -38.52
C SER A 194 -22.13 65.48 -37.05
N ASN A 195 -23.31 66.02 -36.77
CA ASN A 195 -23.81 66.25 -35.42
C ASN A 195 -24.27 64.96 -34.70
N PHE A 196 -24.42 63.84 -35.42
CA PHE A 196 -24.88 62.56 -34.89
C PHE A 196 -23.78 61.52 -34.72
N THR A 197 -22.56 61.76 -35.23
CA THR A 197 -21.44 60.82 -35.13
C THR A 197 -21.08 60.50 -33.69
N GLY A 198 -21.01 61.52 -32.83
CA GLY A 198 -20.78 61.33 -31.40
C GLY A 198 -21.89 60.52 -30.70
N ILE A 199 -23.12 60.54 -31.23
CA ILE A 199 -24.23 59.75 -30.69
C ILE A 199 -24.07 58.26 -31.05
N ILE A 200 -23.52 57.95 -32.22
CA ILE A 200 -23.18 56.56 -32.60
C ILE A 200 -22.09 56.00 -31.67
N ASP A 201 -21.07 56.79 -31.37
CA ASP A 201 -20.01 56.38 -30.44
C ASP A 201 -20.57 56.14 -29.03
N LEU A 202 -21.40 57.06 -28.53
CA LEU A 202 -22.07 56.92 -27.24
C LEU A 202 -22.99 55.69 -27.20
N LEU A 203 -23.73 55.41 -28.27
CA LEU A 203 -24.57 54.21 -28.39
C LEU A 203 -23.73 52.94 -28.21
N CYS A 204 -22.59 52.85 -28.90
CA CYS A 204 -21.70 51.69 -28.84
C CYS A 204 -21.04 51.53 -27.47
N GLN A 205 -20.55 52.62 -26.89
CA GLN A 205 -19.96 52.63 -25.55
C GLN A 205 -20.97 52.21 -24.48
N ASN A 206 -22.19 52.75 -24.55
CA ASN A 206 -23.25 52.42 -23.61
C ASN A 206 -23.63 50.94 -23.71
N LYS A 207 -23.79 50.41 -24.92
CA LYS A 207 -24.02 48.97 -25.13
C LYS A 207 -22.90 48.11 -24.55
N LYS A 208 -21.63 48.49 -24.76
CA LYS A 208 -20.47 47.79 -24.19
C LYS A 208 -20.51 47.78 -22.65
N GLN A 209 -20.91 48.88 -22.01
CA GLN A 209 -21.04 48.95 -20.55
C GLN A 209 -22.19 48.11 -20.01
N ILE A 210 -23.31 48.01 -20.74
CA ILE A 210 -24.45 47.16 -20.40
C ILE A 210 -24.07 45.68 -20.42
N ASP A 211 -23.25 45.28 -21.39
CA ASP A 211 -22.82 43.90 -21.58
C ASP A 211 -21.62 43.50 -20.70
N ASP A 212 -20.96 44.46 -20.04
CA ASP A 212 -19.88 44.19 -19.10
C ASP A 212 -20.43 43.52 -17.83
N GLU A 213 -19.93 42.31 -17.54
CA GLU A 213 -20.35 41.51 -16.38
C GLU A 213 -20.09 42.20 -15.04
N LYS A 214 -19.23 43.22 -14.99
CA LYS A 214 -18.95 44.02 -13.78
C LYS A 214 -20.10 44.99 -13.44
N ASN A 215 -20.91 45.38 -14.41
CA ASN A 215 -21.97 46.38 -14.23
C ASN A 215 -23.34 45.71 -14.05
N LYS A 216 -23.49 44.94 -12.96
CA LYS A 216 -24.74 44.24 -12.62
C LYS A 216 -25.65 44.98 -11.63
N ASP A 217 -25.24 46.16 -11.18
CA ASP A 217 -26.09 47.00 -10.32
C ASP A 217 -27.41 47.35 -11.06
N PRO A 218 -28.58 47.04 -10.48
CA PRO A 218 -29.87 47.26 -11.15
C PRO A 218 -30.14 48.73 -11.51
N LEU A 219 -29.69 49.68 -10.69
CA LEU A 219 -29.90 51.11 -10.90
C LEU A 219 -29.00 51.61 -12.05
N ILE A 220 -27.74 51.18 -12.07
CA ILE A 220 -26.81 51.49 -13.17
C ILE A 220 -27.32 50.89 -14.49
N GLN A 221 -27.77 49.63 -14.48
CA GLN A 221 -28.35 48.96 -15.64
C GLN A 221 -29.60 49.68 -16.17
N ALA A 222 -30.51 50.11 -15.28
CA ALA A 222 -31.70 50.86 -15.68
C ALA A 222 -31.32 52.21 -16.33
N HIS A 223 -30.33 52.91 -15.78
CA HIS A 223 -29.84 54.16 -16.32
C HIS A 223 -29.22 53.99 -17.71
N LEU A 224 -28.32 53.02 -17.88
CA LEU A 224 -27.67 52.72 -19.15
C LEU A 224 -28.68 52.31 -20.23
N LYS A 225 -29.66 51.46 -19.90
CA LYS A 225 -30.74 51.09 -20.82
C LYS A 225 -31.59 52.29 -21.23
N GLY A 226 -31.89 53.20 -20.30
CA GLY A 226 -32.61 54.44 -20.59
C GLY A 226 -31.84 55.34 -21.58
N GLN A 227 -30.53 55.51 -21.38
CA GLN A 227 -29.65 56.23 -22.29
C GLN A 227 -29.57 55.56 -23.67
N LEU A 228 -29.44 54.23 -23.71
CA LEU A 228 -29.42 53.47 -24.96
C LEU A 228 -30.68 53.71 -25.79
N ILE A 229 -31.87 53.67 -25.16
CA ILE A 229 -33.14 53.96 -25.82
C ILE A 229 -33.18 55.39 -26.35
N ALA A 230 -32.69 56.37 -25.57
CA ALA A 230 -32.63 57.76 -26.02
C ALA A 230 -31.75 57.92 -27.27
N TYR A 231 -30.57 57.32 -27.29
CA TYR A 231 -29.68 57.35 -28.46
C TYR A 231 -30.29 56.64 -29.67
N GLN A 232 -30.95 55.49 -29.48
CA GLN A 232 -31.67 54.80 -30.55
C GLN A 232 -32.78 55.68 -31.14
N ASN A 233 -33.60 56.32 -30.31
CA ASN A 233 -34.68 57.19 -30.77
C ASN A 233 -34.15 58.38 -31.58
N ILE A 234 -33.03 58.97 -31.16
CA ILE A 234 -32.39 60.07 -31.89
C ILE A 234 -31.88 59.59 -33.25
N LEU A 235 -31.18 58.45 -33.29
CA LEU A 235 -30.59 57.90 -34.51
C LEU A 235 -31.62 57.30 -35.47
N GLN A 236 -32.79 56.87 -35.00
CA GLN A 236 -33.90 56.38 -35.84
C GLN A 236 -34.43 57.44 -36.82
N THR A 237 -34.12 58.72 -36.59
CA THR A 237 -34.44 59.78 -37.56
C THR A 237 -33.61 59.71 -38.84
N LYS A 238 -32.50 58.96 -38.84
CA LYS A 238 -31.54 58.85 -39.95
C LYS A 238 -31.17 57.42 -40.33
N LEU A 239 -31.18 56.49 -39.38
CA LEU A 239 -30.84 55.08 -39.55
C LEU A 239 -32.09 54.22 -39.38
N THR A 240 -32.18 53.11 -40.10
CA THR A 240 -33.31 52.19 -39.91
C THR A 240 -33.18 51.42 -38.60
N GLN A 241 -34.30 50.89 -38.12
CA GLN A 241 -34.31 50.04 -36.93
C GLN A 241 -33.44 48.80 -37.12
N GLU A 242 -33.41 48.21 -38.32
CA GLU A 242 -32.56 47.07 -38.67
C GLU A 242 -31.07 47.42 -38.61
N GLU A 243 -30.68 48.61 -39.06
CA GLU A 243 -29.29 49.07 -39.00
C GLU A 243 -28.83 49.25 -37.56
N LEU A 244 -29.64 49.91 -36.73
CA LEU A 244 -29.37 50.10 -35.32
C LEU A 244 -29.29 48.77 -34.57
N LYS A 245 -30.23 47.87 -34.84
CA LYS A 245 -30.20 46.51 -34.26
C LYS A 245 -28.92 45.79 -34.66
N ARG A 246 -28.54 45.83 -35.93
CA ARG A 246 -27.32 45.19 -36.43
C ARG A 246 -26.05 45.73 -35.77
N ILE A 247 -25.97 47.04 -35.55
CA ILE A 247 -24.85 47.67 -34.83
C ILE A 247 -24.79 47.14 -33.39
N LEU A 248 -25.90 47.14 -32.67
CA LEU A 248 -25.96 46.70 -31.27
C LEU A 248 -25.66 45.20 -31.12
N ASP A 249 -26.19 44.36 -32.01
CA ASP A 249 -25.92 42.92 -32.01
C ASP A 249 -24.43 42.65 -32.25
N LYS A 250 -23.81 43.38 -33.19
CA LYS A 250 -22.38 43.25 -33.49
C LYS A 250 -21.48 43.79 -32.37
N GLN A 251 -21.88 44.88 -31.72
CA GLN A 251 -21.19 45.39 -30.53
C GLN A 251 -21.21 44.35 -29.40
N THR A 252 -22.34 43.66 -29.21
CA THR A 252 -22.49 42.59 -28.21
C THR A 252 -21.56 41.41 -28.54
N GLU A 253 -21.61 40.92 -29.78
CA GLU A 253 -20.76 39.82 -30.27
C GLU A 253 -19.27 40.14 -30.08
N LEU A 254 -18.85 41.34 -30.49
CA LEU A 254 -17.45 41.77 -30.37
C LEU A 254 -17.01 41.90 -28.90
N SER A 255 -17.86 42.49 -28.04
CA SER A 255 -17.53 42.66 -26.62
C SER A 255 -17.36 41.32 -25.90
N GLN A 256 -18.19 40.33 -26.24
CA GLN A 256 -18.07 38.97 -25.69
C GLN A 256 -16.78 38.27 -26.12
N LEU A 257 -16.41 38.38 -27.40
CA LEU A 257 -15.16 37.79 -27.91
C LEU A 257 -13.92 38.47 -27.30
N GLU A 258 -13.94 39.80 -27.16
CA GLU A 258 -12.87 40.57 -26.49
C GLU A 258 -12.71 40.14 -25.03
N MET A 259 -13.82 40.00 -24.30
CA MET A 259 -13.80 39.54 -22.90
C MET A 259 -13.28 38.10 -22.78
N HIS A 260 -13.70 37.20 -23.68
CA HIS A 260 -13.21 35.83 -23.67
C HIS A 260 -11.70 35.76 -23.92
N LEU A 261 -11.19 36.58 -24.85
CA LEU A 261 -9.76 36.68 -25.13
C LEU A 261 -8.98 37.24 -23.94
N GLU A 262 -9.47 38.30 -23.30
CA GLU A 262 -8.84 38.89 -22.12
C GLU A 262 -8.75 37.88 -20.96
N ASN A 263 -9.83 37.12 -20.72
CA ASN A 263 -9.86 36.07 -19.69
C ASN A 263 -8.90 34.91 -20.00
N LEU A 264 -8.66 34.62 -21.27
CA LEU A 264 -7.65 33.66 -21.70
C LEU A 264 -6.23 34.23 -21.63
N GLN A 265 -6.02 35.53 -21.50
CA GLN A 265 -4.68 36.12 -21.42
C GLN A 265 -4.21 36.32 -19.97
N LYS A 266 -5.14 36.42 -19.02
CA LYS A 266 -4.88 36.39 -17.56
C LYS A 266 -4.38 35.02 -17.12
#